data_AF-G8YC73-F1
#
_entry.id   AF-G8YC73-F1
#
_cell.length_a   1.000
_cell.length_b   1.000
_cell.length_c   1.000
_cell.angle_alpha   90.00
_cell.angle_beta   90.00
_cell.angle_gamma   90.00
#
_symmetry.space_group_name_H-M   'P 1'
#
loop_
_entity.id
_entity.type
_entity.pdbx_description
1 polymer ?
#
loop_
_entity_poly.entity_id
_entity_poly.type
_entity_poly.pdbx_seq_one_letter_code
_entity_poly.pdbx_strand_id
1 'polypeptide(L)'
;MTPPTMIDTGLKDHFSLKGSKEAKVVNLTSNKSNAEVSFADWDKFKFAPIRESTVSRAMTKRYFADLDKYAESDVVIIGAGSAGLSAAYVLAKNRPELKIAIIEASVSPGGGCWLGGQLFSAMVLRKPADLFIQELGIDYEDEGDYIVVKHAAYFMSTLLSKVLSFPNVKLFNATAVEDLITRQDETTGELRVAGVVTNWTLVSLNHDTQSCMDPNTINASVVLSASGHDGPFGAGSAKHLHRLGAIEMGHMRGLDMNAAEDSIVKGTREVTPGLVFTGMELAEVDGFNRMGPTFGAMALSGVKAAESVLNTFDVRKKQNAA
;
A
#
# COMPACT_ATOMS: atom_id res chain seq x y z
N MET A 1 -33.66 18.00 -20.40
CA MET A 1 -32.40 18.76 -20.39
C MET A 1 -32.41 19.67 -19.18
N THR A 2 -31.70 19.26 -18.14
CA THR A 2 -31.43 20.04 -16.95
C THR A 2 -30.00 19.65 -16.58
N PRO A 3 -29.01 20.56 -16.60
CA PRO A 3 -27.63 20.19 -16.32
C PRO A 3 -27.51 19.87 -14.82
N PRO A 4 -26.85 18.77 -14.42
CA PRO A 4 -26.48 18.59 -13.03
C PRO A 4 -25.35 19.57 -12.68
N THR A 5 -25.64 20.35 -11.65
CA THR A 5 -24.85 21.37 -10.98
C THR A 5 -23.42 20.89 -10.70
N MET A 6 -22.42 21.69 -11.10
CA MET A 6 -21.04 21.54 -10.67
C MET A 6 -20.98 21.60 -9.13
N ILE A 7 -20.41 20.57 -8.51
CA ILE A 7 -19.98 20.65 -7.11
C ILE A 7 -18.67 21.44 -7.10
N ASP A 8 -18.78 22.69 -6.69
CA ASP A 8 -17.65 23.55 -6.32
C ASP A 8 -16.88 22.89 -5.16
N THR A 9 -15.72 22.31 -5.48
CA THR A 9 -14.69 21.93 -4.50
C THR A 9 -13.54 22.93 -4.54
N GLY A 10 -13.86 24.23 -4.48
CA GLY A 10 -12.92 25.23 -4.04
C GLY A 10 -12.37 24.85 -2.66
N LEU A 11 -11.12 24.40 -2.62
CA LEU A 11 -10.30 24.35 -1.41
C LEU A 11 -10.35 25.75 -0.79
N LYS A 12 -11.13 25.90 0.30
CA LYS A 12 -11.14 27.12 1.09
C LYS A 12 -9.83 27.20 1.87
N ASP A 13 -8.83 27.81 1.26
CA ASP A 13 -7.54 28.15 1.89
C ASP A 13 -7.70 29.29 2.90
N HIS A 14 -8.34 29.00 4.04
CA HIS A 14 -8.35 29.91 5.19
C HIS A 14 -8.00 29.15 6.47
N PHE A 15 -6.70 28.92 6.67
CA PHE A 15 -6.16 28.60 7.99
C PHE A 15 -6.16 29.85 8.87
N SER A 16 -7.21 30.05 9.66
CA SER A 16 -7.24 31.07 10.71
C SER A 16 -6.87 30.46 12.05
N LEU A 17 -5.59 30.57 12.42
CA LEU A 17 -5.15 30.35 13.79
C LEU A 17 -5.31 31.67 14.56
N LYS A 18 -6.22 31.70 15.54
CA LYS A 18 -6.40 32.82 16.47
C LYS A 18 -5.13 32.99 17.32
N GLY A 19 -4.31 33.97 16.96
CA GLY A 19 -3.20 34.47 17.75
C GLY A 19 -2.53 35.63 17.02
N SER A 20 -2.78 36.85 17.46
CA SER A 20 -2.29 38.09 16.83
C SER A 20 -0.77 38.15 16.70
N LYS A 21 -0.27 38.16 15.46
CA LYS A 21 0.95 38.81 14.95
C LYS A 21 0.90 38.65 13.42
N GLU A 22 1.06 39.75 12.68
CA GLU A 22 0.96 39.87 11.20
C GLU A 22 0.89 38.54 10.44
N ALA A 23 -0.25 38.29 9.78
CA ALA A 23 -0.40 37.12 8.92
C ALA A 23 0.69 37.17 7.84
N LYS A 24 1.70 36.31 7.97
CA LYS A 24 2.66 36.08 6.89
C LYS A 24 1.94 35.29 5.83
N VAL A 25 1.43 35.99 4.82
CA VAL A 25 0.65 35.36 3.76
C VAL A 25 1.59 34.95 2.65
N VAL A 26 1.77 33.64 2.49
CA VAL A 26 2.22 33.06 1.21
C VAL A 26 0.96 32.91 0.36
N ASN A 27 0.80 33.72 -0.67
CA ASN A 27 -0.30 33.61 -1.64
C ASN A 27 0.15 32.70 -2.77
N LEU A 28 -0.54 31.60 -3.06
CA LEU A 28 -0.16 30.67 -4.13
C LEU A 28 -0.81 31.00 -5.49
N THR A 29 -1.54 32.12 -5.57
CA THR A 29 -2.23 32.57 -6.78
C THR A 29 -1.65 33.91 -7.25
N SER A 30 -1.56 34.08 -8.57
CA SER A 30 -1.17 35.33 -9.21
C SER A 30 -2.10 35.60 -10.37
N ASN A 31 -2.69 36.81 -10.39
CA ASN A 31 -3.50 37.30 -11.51
C ASN A 31 -2.68 38.18 -12.47
N LYS A 32 -1.36 38.23 -12.32
CA LYS A 32 -0.48 39.09 -13.15
C LYS A 32 -0.05 38.36 -14.42
N SER A 33 -0.28 38.97 -15.58
CA SER A 33 0.09 38.42 -16.89
C SER A 33 1.48 38.86 -17.37
N ASN A 34 1.92 40.09 -17.05
CA ASN A 34 3.12 40.71 -17.63
C ASN A 34 4.01 41.48 -16.61
N ALA A 35 3.99 41.09 -15.34
CA ALA A 35 4.80 41.73 -14.29
C ALA A 35 5.42 40.68 -13.36
N GLU A 36 6.43 41.10 -12.59
CA GLU A 36 7.09 40.26 -11.59
C GLU A 36 6.06 39.71 -10.59
N VAL A 37 6.04 38.38 -10.48
CA VAL A 37 5.16 37.61 -9.60
C VAL A 37 5.86 37.45 -8.26
N SER A 38 5.17 37.81 -7.18
CA SER A 38 5.65 37.57 -5.83
C SER A 38 4.54 36.92 -5.00
N PHE A 39 4.87 35.76 -4.43
CA PHE A 39 3.97 34.98 -3.58
C PHE A 39 4.12 35.33 -2.10
N ALA A 40 5.23 35.99 -1.71
CA ALA A 40 5.49 36.44 -0.36
C ALA A 40 6.57 37.54 -0.36
N ASP A 41 6.62 38.33 0.72
CA ASP A 41 7.78 39.17 1.02
C ASP A 41 8.92 38.27 1.53
N TRP A 42 9.78 37.81 0.62
CA TRP A 42 10.88 36.89 0.91
C TRP A 42 11.98 37.51 1.78
N ASP A 43 12.13 38.83 1.74
CA ASP A 43 13.09 39.57 2.57
C ASP A 43 12.64 39.61 4.04
N LYS A 44 11.31 39.64 4.28
CA LYS A 44 10.72 39.56 5.63
C LYS A 44 10.33 38.15 6.05
N PHE A 45 10.50 37.16 5.18
CA PHE A 45 10.15 35.79 5.48
C PHE A 45 11.02 35.23 6.62
N LYS A 46 10.35 34.65 7.62
CA LYS A 46 11.03 33.87 8.66
C LYS A 46 10.08 32.80 9.19
N PHE A 47 10.60 31.59 9.41
CA PHE A 47 9.89 30.57 10.15
C PHE A 47 9.70 30.96 11.62
N ALA A 48 8.80 30.27 12.32
CA ALA A 48 8.75 30.33 13.78
C ALA A 48 10.02 29.67 14.37
N PRO A 49 10.51 30.13 15.54
CA PRO A 49 11.67 29.51 16.18
C PRO A 49 11.36 28.07 16.62
N ILE A 50 12.36 27.19 16.53
CA ILE A 50 12.29 25.78 16.93
C ILE A 50 13.62 25.33 17.53
N ARG A 51 13.60 24.27 18.36
CA ARG A 51 14.79 23.58 18.87
C ARG A 51 14.82 22.15 18.34
N GLU A 52 15.99 21.62 18.03
CA GLU A 52 16.21 20.31 17.41
C GLU A 52 15.55 19.18 18.23
N SER A 53 15.68 19.23 19.55
CA SER A 53 15.07 18.25 20.46
C SER A 53 13.53 18.20 20.36
N THR A 54 12.89 19.32 19.97
CA THR A 54 11.44 19.37 19.76
C THR A 54 11.05 18.52 18.55
N VAL A 55 11.84 18.56 17.48
CA VAL A 55 11.61 17.76 16.27
C VAL A 55 11.87 16.28 16.55
N SER A 56 12.99 15.93 17.21
CA SER A 56 13.30 14.55 17.60
C SER A 56 12.17 13.93 18.44
N ARG A 57 11.73 14.62 19.50
CA ARG A 57 10.62 14.16 20.35
C ARG A 57 9.29 14.09 19.60
N ALA A 58 9.03 15.02 18.68
CA ALA A 58 7.79 15.02 17.91
C ALA A 58 7.67 13.77 17.02
N MET A 59 8.78 13.34 16.41
CA MET A 59 8.81 12.14 15.57
C MET A 59 8.78 10.86 16.42
N THR A 60 9.67 10.73 17.41
CA THR A 60 9.76 9.51 18.21
C THR A 60 8.49 9.25 19.01
N LYS A 61 7.88 10.28 19.61
CA LYS A 61 6.60 10.12 20.32
C LYS A 61 5.50 9.54 19.43
N ARG A 62 5.45 9.93 18.15
CA ARG A 62 4.44 9.44 17.20
C ARG A 62 4.78 8.04 16.70
N TYR A 63 6.02 7.81 16.29
CA TYR A 63 6.44 6.51 15.77
C TYR A 63 6.31 5.40 16.82
N PHE A 64 6.67 5.67 18.07
CA PHE A 64 6.51 4.69 19.15
C PHE A 64 5.05 4.50 19.57
N ALA A 65 4.20 5.53 19.45
CA ALA A 65 2.75 5.36 19.64
C ALA A 65 2.13 4.48 18.54
N ASP A 66 2.64 4.59 17.30
CA ASP A 66 2.24 3.71 16.21
C ASP A 66 2.73 2.27 16.46
N LEU A 67 3.98 2.08 16.88
CA LEU A 67 4.52 0.75 17.22
C LEU A 67 3.68 0.07 18.33
N ASP A 68 3.33 0.81 19.39
CA ASP A 68 2.48 0.30 20.47
C ASP A 68 1.07 -0.07 19.96
N LYS A 69 0.43 0.85 19.23
CA LYS A 69 -0.93 0.63 18.70
C LYS A 69 -1.04 -0.55 17.73
N TYR A 70 -0.02 -0.72 16.88
CA TYR A 70 -0.05 -1.69 15.77
C TYR A 70 0.75 -2.97 16.05
N ALA A 71 1.42 -3.12 17.20
CA ALA A 71 1.99 -4.40 17.63
C ALA A 71 0.94 -5.54 17.62
N GLU A 72 -0.31 -5.18 17.95
CA GLU A 72 -1.51 -5.99 17.69
C GLU A 72 -2.32 -5.30 16.59
N SER A 73 -2.36 -5.86 15.38
CA SER A 73 -3.10 -5.33 14.24
C SER A 73 -4.30 -6.20 13.87
N ASP A 74 -5.33 -5.61 13.26
CA ASP A 74 -6.43 -6.41 12.71
C ASP A 74 -5.99 -7.02 11.37
N VAL A 75 -5.39 -6.20 10.50
CA VAL A 75 -4.85 -6.61 9.21
C VAL A 75 -3.43 -6.09 9.03
N VAL A 76 -2.54 -6.96 8.56
CA VAL A 76 -1.20 -6.57 8.08
C VAL A 76 -1.13 -6.77 6.57
N ILE A 77 -0.70 -5.75 5.84
CA ILE A 77 -0.46 -5.79 4.40
C ILE A 77 1.06 -5.76 4.16
N ILE A 78 1.60 -6.79 3.50
CA ILE A 78 3.02 -6.88 3.14
C ILE A 78 3.19 -6.36 1.71
N GLY A 79 3.94 -5.27 1.55
CA GLY A 79 4.19 -4.62 0.27
C GLY A 79 3.16 -3.54 -0.05
N ALA A 80 3.62 -2.30 -0.17
CA ALA A 80 2.84 -1.14 -0.58
C ALA A 80 2.93 -0.90 -2.11
N GLY A 81 2.87 -1.98 -2.89
CA GLY A 81 2.73 -1.92 -4.35
C GLY A 81 1.30 -1.59 -4.79
N SER A 82 1.04 -1.58 -6.10
CA SER A 82 -0.29 -1.28 -6.66
C SER A 82 -1.39 -2.22 -6.15
N ALA A 83 -1.13 -3.52 -5.98
CA ALA A 83 -2.11 -4.46 -5.43
C ALA A 83 -2.34 -4.26 -3.92
N GLY A 84 -1.26 -4.13 -3.14
CA GLY A 84 -1.34 -3.92 -1.69
C GLY A 84 -2.03 -2.61 -1.31
N LEU A 85 -1.71 -1.51 -2.01
CA LEU A 85 -2.37 -0.22 -1.79
C LEU A 85 -3.82 -0.19 -2.30
N SER A 86 -4.14 -0.90 -3.38
CA SER A 86 -5.53 -1.07 -3.82
C SER A 86 -6.35 -1.81 -2.77
N ALA A 87 -5.80 -2.89 -2.19
CA ALA A 87 -6.43 -3.62 -1.10
C ALA A 87 -6.59 -2.74 0.15
N ALA A 88 -5.54 -2.00 0.53
CA ALA A 88 -5.58 -1.09 1.67
C ALA A 88 -6.68 -0.02 1.52
N TYR A 89 -6.83 0.57 0.33
CA TYR A 89 -7.87 1.55 0.04
C TYR A 89 -9.27 0.97 0.26
N VAL A 90 -9.55 -0.21 -0.32
CA VAL A 90 -10.85 -0.86 -0.20
C VAL A 90 -11.13 -1.28 1.24
N LEU A 91 -10.16 -1.88 1.94
CA LEU A 91 -10.30 -2.30 3.33
C LEU A 91 -10.57 -1.12 4.26
N ALA A 92 -9.73 -0.08 4.18
CA ALA A 92 -9.83 1.08 5.07
C ALA A 92 -11.15 1.84 4.88
N LYS A 93 -11.61 1.97 3.62
CA LYS A 93 -12.88 2.62 3.29
C LYS A 93 -14.09 1.86 3.85
N ASN A 94 -14.08 0.53 3.78
CA ASN A 94 -15.24 -0.30 4.14
C ASN A 94 -15.28 -0.74 5.61
N ARG A 95 -14.13 -0.74 6.30
CA ARG A 95 -14.02 -1.13 7.70
C ARG A 95 -13.18 -0.13 8.50
N PRO A 96 -13.71 1.08 8.75
CA PRO A 96 -12.97 2.16 9.40
C PRO A 96 -12.54 1.83 10.85
N GLU A 97 -13.11 0.78 11.46
CA GLU A 97 -12.74 0.30 12.79
C GLU A 97 -11.54 -0.64 12.81
N LEU A 98 -11.12 -1.21 11.67
CA LEU A 98 -9.98 -2.15 11.61
C LEU A 98 -8.65 -1.41 11.61
N LYS A 99 -7.71 -1.87 12.44
CA LYS A 99 -6.30 -1.43 12.41
C LYS A 99 -5.55 -2.09 11.26
N ILE A 100 -5.19 -1.31 10.25
CA ILE A 100 -4.47 -1.78 9.06
C ILE A 100 -3.02 -1.28 9.10
N ALA A 101 -2.08 -2.19 9.30
CA ALA A 101 -0.64 -1.91 9.19
C ALA A 101 -0.14 -2.32 7.80
N ILE A 102 0.55 -1.42 7.10
CA ILE A 102 1.20 -1.69 5.82
C ILE A 102 2.70 -1.71 6.07
N ILE A 103 3.35 -2.83 5.75
CA ILE A 103 4.78 -3.04 5.90
C ILE A 103 5.43 -2.98 4.52
N GLU A 104 6.27 -1.98 4.29
CA GLU A 104 6.93 -1.75 3.00
C GLU A 104 8.44 -1.71 3.20
N ALA A 105 9.15 -2.60 2.49
CA ALA A 105 10.59 -2.73 2.62
C ALA A 105 11.32 -1.49 2.09
N SER A 106 10.83 -0.88 1.01
CA SER A 106 11.47 0.30 0.43
C SER A 106 11.20 1.54 1.29
N VAL A 107 12.11 2.52 1.22
CA VAL A 107 11.82 3.86 1.75
C VAL A 107 10.62 4.47 1.01
N SER A 108 10.59 4.34 -0.30
CA SER A 108 9.48 4.80 -1.14
C SER A 108 8.46 3.68 -1.38
N PRO A 109 7.20 3.82 -0.94
CA PRO A 109 6.14 2.89 -1.34
C PRO A 109 5.81 3.02 -2.84
N GLY A 110 4.92 2.18 -3.34
CA GLY A 110 4.44 2.16 -4.72
C GLY A 110 4.96 1.00 -5.56
N GLY A 111 5.99 0.28 -5.09
CA GLY A 111 6.59 -0.86 -5.78
C GLY A 111 6.98 -0.53 -7.23
N GLY A 112 6.64 -1.40 -8.16
CA GLY A 112 6.89 -1.21 -9.59
C GLY A 112 5.97 -0.21 -10.31
N CYS A 113 4.99 0.39 -9.63
CA CYS A 113 3.95 1.21 -10.26
C CYS A 113 4.31 2.70 -10.38
N TRP A 114 5.60 3.03 -10.44
CA TRP A 114 6.09 4.38 -10.74
C TRP A 114 6.29 4.64 -12.23
N LEU A 115 6.37 3.57 -13.02
CA LEU A 115 6.65 3.59 -14.46
C LEU A 115 5.72 2.58 -15.17
N GLY A 116 5.61 2.74 -16.48
CA GLY A 116 5.15 1.68 -17.39
C GLY A 116 6.29 0.74 -17.76
N GLY A 117 6.21 0.13 -18.95
CA GLY A 117 7.27 -0.74 -19.45
C GLY A 117 8.53 0.02 -19.87
N GLN A 118 9.70 -0.58 -19.68
CA GLN A 118 10.97 -0.08 -20.22
C GLN A 118 11.29 1.39 -19.86
N LEU A 119 10.93 1.81 -18.64
CA LEU A 119 11.09 3.19 -18.14
C LEU A 119 10.19 4.24 -18.81
N PHE A 120 9.22 3.83 -19.63
CA PHE A 120 8.19 4.74 -20.11
C PHE A 120 7.18 5.09 -19.01
N SER A 121 6.34 6.10 -19.24
CA SER A 121 5.47 6.67 -18.20
C SER A 121 4.05 6.12 -18.19
N ALA A 122 3.46 5.89 -19.37
CA ALA A 122 2.05 5.59 -19.52
C ALA A 122 1.66 4.28 -18.81
N MET A 123 0.53 4.31 -18.13
CA MET A 123 0.00 3.17 -17.40
C MET A 123 -1.27 2.68 -18.08
N VAL A 124 -1.18 1.49 -18.68
CA VAL A 124 -2.30 0.85 -19.37
C VAL A 124 -3.08 -0.02 -18.39
N LEU A 125 -4.41 0.09 -18.42
CA LEU A 125 -5.32 -0.77 -17.67
C LEU A 125 -6.44 -1.27 -18.58
N ARG A 126 -6.60 -2.58 -18.69
CA ARG A 126 -7.73 -3.20 -19.40
C ARG A 126 -9.03 -3.04 -18.59
N LYS A 127 -10.15 -2.85 -19.29
CA LYS A 127 -11.48 -2.78 -18.66
C LYS A 127 -11.86 -4.14 -18.05
N PRO A 128 -12.55 -4.19 -16.90
CA PRO A 128 -13.24 -3.08 -16.23
C PRO A 128 -12.43 -2.38 -15.12
N ALA A 129 -11.08 -2.38 -15.19
CA ALA A 129 -10.27 -1.72 -14.16
C ALA A 129 -10.41 -0.18 -14.16
N ASP A 130 -10.93 0.39 -15.23
CA ASP A 130 -11.29 1.80 -15.34
C ASP A 130 -12.29 2.24 -14.26
N LEU A 131 -13.17 1.35 -13.79
CA LEU A 131 -14.08 1.65 -12.68
C LEU A 131 -13.34 2.00 -11.39
N PHE A 132 -12.20 1.33 -11.13
CA PHE A 132 -11.36 1.65 -9.98
C PHE A 132 -10.61 2.98 -10.17
N ILE A 133 -10.22 3.30 -11.40
CA ILE A 133 -9.59 4.58 -11.74
C ILE A 133 -10.57 5.75 -11.59
N GLN A 134 -11.83 5.56 -12.00
CA GLN A 134 -12.93 6.52 -11.78
C GLN A 134 -13.20 6.75 -10.29
N GLU A 135 -13.24 5.69 -9.48
CA GLU A 135 -13.39 5.77 -8.01
C GLU A 135 -12.28 6.59 -7.35
N LEU A 136 -11.05 6.53 -7.89
CA LEU A 136 -9.95 7.35 -7.42
C LEU A 136 -10.00 8.79 -7.96
N GLY A 137 -10.85 9.08 -8.94
CA GLY A 137 -10.94 10.40 -9.58
C GLY A 137 -9.70 10.73 -10.41
N ILE A 138 -9.10 9.74 -11.04
CA ILE A 138 -7.92 9.90 -11.90
C ILE A 138 -8.37 10.03 -13.36
N ASP A 139 -7.89 11.05 -14.05
CA ASP A 139 -8.11 11.22 -15.48
C ASP A 139 -7.35 10.17 -16.30
N TYR A 140 -7.98 9.69 -17.37
CA TYR A 140 -7.42 8.74 -18.32
C TYR A 140 -7.96 8.97 -19.72
N GLU A 141 -7.24 8.43 -20.72
CA GLU A 141 -7.67 8.35 -22.10
C GLU A 141 -8.33 6.98 -22.33
N ASP A 142 -9.52 6.96 -22.93
CA ASP A 142 -10.28 5.72 -23.22
C ASP A 142 -9.98 5.26 -24.65
N GLU A 143 -9.44 4.05 -24.78
CA GLU A 143 -8.99 3.43 -26.04
C GLU A 143 -9.86 2.20 -26.41
N GLY A 144 -11.08 2.11 -25.89
CA GLY A 144 -12.01 1.00 -26.14
C GLY A 144 -11.92 -0.07 -25.05
N ASP A 145 -11.17 -1.16 -25.29
CA ASP A 145 -11.05 -2.28 -24.34
C ASP A 145 -10.09 -2.00 -23.17
N TYR A 146 -9.39 -0.87 -23.21
CA TYR A 146 -8.45 -0.43 -22.19
C TYR A 146 -8.45 1.09 -22.06
N ILE A 147 -7.85 1.57 -20.99
CA ILE A 147 -7.61 2.98 -20.71
C ILE A 147 -6.11 3.23 -20.52
N VAL A 148 -5.71 4.49 -20.68
CA VAL A 148 -4.33 4.94 -20.45
C VAL A 148 -4.32 6.08 -19.46
N VAL A 149 -3.73 5.85 -18.29
CA VAL A 149 -3.38 6.94 -17.36
C VAL A 149 -2.05 7.54 -17.83
N LYS A 150 -2.02 8.86 -17.99
CA LYS A 150 -0.87 9.61 -18.55
C LYS A 150 0.48 9.26 -17.93
N HIS A 151 0.48 8.91 -16.64
CA HIS A 151 1.68 8.48 -15.93
C HIS A 151 1.33 7.53 -14.79
N ALA A 152 2.02 6.39 -14.67
CA ALA A 152 1.87 5.46 -13.55
C ALA A 152 1.99 6.14 -12.17
N ALA A 153 2.92 7.09 -12.03
CA ALA A 153 3.06 7.93 -10.84
C ALA A 153 1.81 8.74 -10.49
N TYR A 154 0.98 9.16 -11.45
CA TYR A 154 -0.27 9.87 -11.18
C TYR A 154 -1.27 8.96 -10.47
N PHE A 155 -1.41 7.72 -10.96
CA PHE A 155 -2.19 6.70 -10.26
C PHE A 155 -1.61 6.40 -8.88
N MET A 156 -0.31 6.11 -8.81
CA MET A 156 0.28 5.58 -7.59
C MET A 156 0.29 6.62 -6.46
N SER A 157 0.64 7.87 -6.77
CA SER A 157 0.63 8.96 -5.78
C SER A 157 -0.79 9.30 -5.32
N THR A 158 -1.79 9.27 -6.21
CA THR A 158 -3.19 9.54 -5.86
C THR A 158 -3.73 8.45 -4.93
N LEU A 159 -3.52 7.18 -5.27
CA LEU A 159 -3.93 6.05 -4.44
C LEU A 159 -3.23 6.08 -3.08
N LEU A 160 -1.91 6.29 -3.04
CA LEU A 160 -1.15 6.41 -1.80
C LEU A 160 -1.67 7.55 -0.92
N SER A 161 -1.92 8.73 -1.50
CA SER A 161 -2.46 9.89 -0.77
C SER A 161 -3.80 9.58 -0.11
N LYS A 162 -4.72 8.95 -0.86
CA LYS A 162 -6.03 8.54 -0.32
C LYS A 162 -5.88 7.48 0.77
N VAL A 163 -5.04 6.47 0.57
CA VAL A 163 -4.79 5.42 1.58
C VAL A 163 -4.23 6.01 2.88
N LEU A 164 -3.24 6.91 2.80
CA LEU A 164 -2.63 7.54 3.97
C LEU A 164 -3.54 8.56 4.66
N SER A 165 -4.63 8.99 4.00
CA SER A 165 -5.62 9.89 4.61
C SER A 165 -6.58 9.17 5.56
N PHE A 166 -6.64 7.83 5.52
CA PHE A 166 -7.49 7.06 6.42
C PHE A 166 -6.90 7.01 7.85
N PRO A 167 -7.69 7.29 8.90
CA PRO A 167 -7.20 7.36 10.28
C PRO A 167 -6.83 5.97 10.87
N ASN A 168 -7.27 4.90 10.23
CA ASN A 168 -7.06 3.52 10.67
C ASN A 168 -5.93 2.80 9.92
N VAL A 169 -5.26 3.48 8.98
CA VAL A 169 -4.12 2.98 8.23
C VAL A 169 -2.80 3.52 8.81
N LYS A 170 -1.80 2.66 8.91
CA LYS A 170 -0.42 3.05 9.20
C LYS A 170 0.53 2.43 8.19
N LEU A 171 1.37 3.26 7.57
CA LEU A 171 2.48 2.81 6.75
C LEU A 171 3.77 2.77 7.58
N PHE A 172 4.38 1.59 7.64
CA PHE A 172 5.74 1.34 8.11
C PHE A 172 6.61 1.02 6.88
N ASN A 173 7.09 2.07 6.23
CA ASN A 173 8.07 2.00 5.16
C ASN A 173 9.50 1.89 5.72
N ALA A 174 10.45 1.43 4.89
CA ALA A 174 11.80 1.03 5.30
C ALA A 174 11.80 -0.13 6.32
N THR A 175 10.74 -0.94 6.34
CA THR A 175 10.56 -2.08 7.24
C THR A 175 10.26 -3.32 6.40
N ALA A 176 11.12 -4.33 6.49
CA ALA A 176 10.94 -5.60 5.78
C ALA A 176 10.23 -6.62 6.67
N VAL A 177 9.48 -7.52 6.03
CA VAL A 177 9.04 -8.77 6.65
C VAL A 177 10.07 -9.84 6.33
N GLU A 178 10.65 -10.42 7.37
CA GLU A 178 11.68 -11.47 7.26
C GLU A 178 11.08 -12.88 7.40
N ASP A 179 9.99 -12.98 8.18
CA ASP A 179 9.36 -14.24 8.55
C ASP A 179 7.86 -14.01 8.88
N LEU A 180 7.11 -15.10 9.03
CA LEU A 180 5.70 -15.10 9.40
C LEU A 180 5.53 -15.65 10.82
N ILE A 181 4.66 -15.02 11.60
CA ILE A 181 4.24 -15.60 12.88
C ILE A 181 3.24 -16.71 12.58
N THR A 182 3.54 -17.94 12.99
CA THR A 182 2.67 -19.09 12.77
C THR A 182 2.08 -19.66 14.06
N ARG A 183 0.95 -20.36 13.92
CA ARG A 183 0.29 -21.16 14.95
C ARG A 183 -0.10 -22.49 14.32
N GLN A 184 -0.13 -23.53 15.12
CA GLN A 184 -0.65 -24.83 14.70
C GLN A 184 -1.94 -25.09 15.45
N ASP A 185 -2.99 -25.49 14.73
CA ASP A 185 -4.21 -25.97 15.37
C ASP A 185 -3.91 -27.31 16.06
N GLU A 186 -4.14 -27.39 17.37
CA GLU A 186 -3.82 -28.60 18.16
C GLU A 186 -4.67 -29.81 17.76
N THR A 187 -5.84 -29.59 17.15
CA THR A 187 -6.76 -30.65 16.75
C THR A 187 -6.50 -31.12 15.33
N THR A 188 -6.35 -30.20 14.38
CA THR A 188 -6.19 -30.53 12.96
C THR A 188 -4.74 -30.63 12.53
N GLY A 189 -3.81 -30.07 13.32
CA GLY A 189 -2.41 -29.92 12.94
C GLY A 189 -2.17 -28.86 11.86
N GLU A 190 -3.20 -28.13 11.44
CA GLU A 190 -3.13 -27.16 10.34
C GLU A 190 -2.31 -25.92 10.73
N LEU A 191 -1.39 -25.52 9.84
CA LEU A 191 -0.60 -24.30 9.99
C LEU A 191 -1.47 -23.07 9.69
N ARG A 192 -1.39 -22.08 10.56
CA ARG A 192 -2.06 -20.80 10.41
C ARG A 192 -1.09 -19.65 10.61
N VAL A 193 -1.21 -18.62 9.78
CA VAL A 193 -0.47 -17.37 9.93
C VAL A 193 -1.23 -16.43 10.87
N ALA A 194 -0.51 -15.78 11.78
CA ALA A 194 -1.06 -14.95 12.86
C ALA A 194 -0.29 -13.63 13.04
N GLY A 195 0.50 -13.23 12.04
CA GLY A 195 1.30 -12.01 12.10
C GLY A 195 2.57 -12.10 11.26
N VAL A 196 3.43 -11.11 11.43
CA VAL A 196 4.68 -10.94 10.68
C VAL A 196 5.85 -10.68 11.61
N VAL A 197 7.03 -11.13 11.20
CA VAL A 197 8.31 -10.82 11.83
C VAL A 197 8.98 -9.75 10.98
N THR A 198 9.29 -8.62 11.61
CA THR A 198 9.71 -7.40 10.93
C THR A 198 11.08 -6.95 11.37
N ASN A 199 11.83 -6.32 10.48
CA ASN A 199 13.02 -5.56 10.84
C ASN A 199 13.14 -4.31 9.98
N TRP A 200 14.07 -3.41 10.32
CA TRP A 200 14.49 -2.40 9.36
C TRP A 200 15.06 -3.10 8.14
N THR A 201 14.68 -2.64 6.94
CA THR A 201 15.11 -3.31 5.70
C THR A 201 16.63 -3.37 5.55
N LEU A 202 17.33 -2.34 6.02
CA LEU A 202 18.80 -2.33 6.03
C LEU A 202 19.39 -3.35 7.02
N VAL A 203 18.68 -3.73 8.09
CA VAL A 203 19.11 -4.82 8.95
C VAL A 203 18.93 -6.16 8.21
N SER A 204 17.76 -6.35 7.59
CA SER A 204 17.43 -7.56 6.83
C SER A 204 18.39 -7.87 5.69
N LEU A 205 18.92 -6.83 5.03
CA LEU A 205 19.89 -6.97 3.94
C LEU A 205 21.34 -7.18 4.42
N ASN A 206 21.59 -7.14 5.73
CA ASN A 206 22.94 -7.05 6.29
C ASN A 206 23.20 -8.02 7.45
N HIS A 207 22.38 -9.07 7.63
CA HIS A 207 22.54 -10.09 8.67
C HIS A 207 23.95 -10.73 8.70
N ASP A 208 24.58 -10.92 7.54
CA ASP A 208 25.92 -11.53 7.44
C ASP A 208 27.09 -10.54 7.67
N THR A 209 26.79 -9.26 7.90
CA THR A 209 27.81 -8.19 7.95
C THR A 209 27.97 -7.56 9.33
N GLN A 210 27.18 -7.96 10.32
CA GLN A 210 27.17 -7.45 11.69
C GLN A 210 26.95 -8.60 12.68
N SER A 211 27.00 -8.31 13.99
CA SER A 211 26.44 -9.24 14.99
C SER A 211 24.95 -9.43 14.78
N CYS A 212 24.39 -10.54 15.27
CA CYS A 212 22.95 -10.84 15.14
C CYS A 212 22.10 -9.66 15.66
N MET A 213 21.11 -9.27 14.85
CA MET A 213 20.17 -8.20 15.14
C MET A 213 18.76 -8.77 15.06
N ASP A 214 18.25 -9.21 16.21
CA ASP A 214 16.94 -9.86 16.27
C ASP A 214 15.83 -8.97 15.69
N PRO A 215 14.81 -9.58 15.06
CA PRO A 215 13.67 -8.86 14.53
C PRO A 215 12.69 -8.45 15.63
N ASN A 216 11.71 -7.63 15.24
CA ASN A 216 10.51 -7.32 16.02
C ASN A 216 9.28 -8.06 15.44
N THR A 217 8.12 -7.97 16.09
CA THR A 217 6.93 -8.74 15.72
C THR A 217 5.67 -7.88 15.67
N ILE A 218 4.77 -8.21 14.75
CA ILE A 218 3.41 -7.66 14.69
C ILE A 218 2.41 -8.83 14.57
N ASN A 219 1.55 -8.98 15.57
CA ASN A 219 0.43 -9.91 15.54
C ASN A 219 -0.68 -9.37 14.62
N ALA A 220 -1.35 -10.28 13.90
CA ALA A 220 -2.43 -9.93 12.98
C ALA A 220 -3.52 -10.99 12.93
N SER A 221 -4.79 -10.57 12.79
CA SER A 221 -5.89 -11.50 12.51
C SER A 221 -5.78 -12.07 11.10
N VAL A 222 -5.48 -11.22 10.12
CA VAL A 222 -5.23 -11.65 8.74
C VAL A 222 -4.02 -10.91 8.19
N VAL A 223 -3.12 -11.64 7.52
CA VAL A 223 -2.03 -11.09 6.73
C VAL A 223 -2.43 -11.13 5.26
N LEU A 224 -2.23 -10.03 4.54
CA LEU A 224 -2.37 -9.93 3.10
C LEU A 224 -0.99 -9.69 2.49
N SER A 225 -0.51 -10.64 1.70
CA SER A 225 0.79 -10.54 1.02
C SER A 225 0.64 -10.06 -0.41
N ALA A 226 1.31 -8.94 -0.71
CA ALA A 226 1.36 -8.27 -2.00
C ALA A 226 2.81 -7.87 -2.35
N SER A 227 3.79 -8.72 -2.01
CA SER A 227 5.23 -8.42 -2.14
C SER A 227 5.75 -8.45 -3.59
N GLY A 228 4.88 -8.74 -4.56
CA GLY A 228 5.25 -8.88 -5.97
C GLY A 228 6.11 -10.11 -6.23
N HIS A 229 6.86 -10.10 -7.33
CA HIS A 229 7.70 -11.22 -7.77
C HIS A 229 9.19 -10.87 -7.89
N ASP A 230 9.52 -9.58 -7.95
CA ASP A 230 10.86 -9.07 -8.23
C ASP A 230 11.63 -8.65 -6.97
N GLY A 231 12.95 -8.52 -7.11
CA GLY A 231 13.81 -7.94 -6.10
C GLY A 231 14.09 -8.86 -4.91
N PRO A 232 14.85 -8.38 -3.91
CA PRO A 232 15.31 -9.19 -2.78
C PRO A 232 14.17 -9.69 -1.88
N PHE A 233 13.02 -8.99 -1.86
CA PHE A 233 11.86 -9.34 -1.05
C PHE A 233 10.67 -9.89 -1.86
N GLY A 234 10.83 -10.04 -3.18
CA GLY A 234 9.77 -10.53 -4.06
C GLY A 234 9.33 -11.93 -3.69
N ALA A 235 8.02 -12.14 -3.65
CA ALA A 235 7.36 -13.39 -3.26
C ALA A 235 7.81 -13.94 -1.89
N GLY A 236 8.08 -13.04 -0.94
CA GLY A 236 8.65 -13.38 0.36
C GLY A 236 7.77 -14.37 1.14
N SER A 237 6.46 -14.12 1.22
CA SER A 237 5.53 -14.97 1.96
C SER A 237 5.32 -16.31 1.26
N ALA A 238 5.22 -16.32 -0.06
CA ALA A 238 5.10 -17.54 -0.85
C ALA A 238 6.33 -18.46 -0.65
N LYS A 239 7.53 -17.90 -0.78
CA LYS A 239 8.79 -18.62 -0.53
C LYS A 239 8.90 -19.10 0.91
N HIS A 240 8.40 -18.33 1.87
CA HIS A 240 8.40 -18.72 3.27
C HIS A 240 7.47 -19.92 3.51
N LEU A 241 6.22 -19.86 3.05
CA LEU A 241 5.29 -20.99 3.17
C LEU A 241 5.81 -22.27 2.50
N HIS A 242 6.49 -22.14 1.37
CA HIS A 242 7.10 -23.30 0.70
C HIS A 242 8.20 -23.94 1.55
N ARG A 243 9.08 -23.14 2.18
CA ARG A 243 10.11 -23.65 3.11
C ARG A 243 9.50 -24.36 4.32
N LEU A 244 8.33 -23.93 4.77
CA LEU A 244 7.57 -24.59 5.84
C LEU A 244 6.83 -25.86 5.38
N GLY A 245 6.83 -26.17 4.08
CA GLY A 245 6.06 -27.28 3.51
C GLY A 245 4.54 -27.04 3.51
N ALA A 246 4.10 -25.80 3.68
CA ALA A 246 2.68 -25.44 3.70
C ALA A 246 2.09 -25.34 2.28
N ILE A 247 2.92 -25.05 1.28
CA ILE A 247 2.53 -25.00 -0.14
C ILE A 247 3.65 -25.55 -1.04
N GLU A 248 3.26 -26.00 -2.22
CA GLU A 248 4.18 -26.19 -3.36
C GLU A 248 4.20 -24.93 -4.22
N MET A 249 5.38 -24.54 -4.72
CA MET A 249 5.53 -23.36 -5.58
C MET A 249 5.16 -23.69 -7.03
N GLY A 250 4.22 -22.94 -7.60
CA GLY A 250 3.86 -23.07 -9.01
C GLY A 250 4.86 -22.42 -9.97
N HIS A 251 5.61 -21.41 -9.49
CA HIS A 251 6.58 -20.57 -10.22
C HIS A 251 5.98 -19.77 -11.38
N MET A 252 6.20 -18.46 -11.36
CA MET A 252 5.65 -17.56 -12.39
C MET A 252 6.09 -17.98 -13.81
N ARG A 253 5.11 -18.08 -14.73
CA ARG A 253 5.32 -18.51 -16.12
C ARG A 253 5.65 -17.33 -17.05
N GLY A 254 5.82 -17.65 -18.34
CA GLY A 254 6.03 -16.68 -19.40
C GLY A 254 4.92 -15.64 -19.53
N LEU A 255 5.15 -14.60 -20.34
CA LEU A 255 4.22 -13.50 -20.50
C LEU A 255 3.04 -13.87 -21.40
N ASP A 256 1.82 -13.76 -20.88
CA ASP A 256 0.55 -13.83 -21.60
C ASP A 256 -0.47 -12.94 -20.87
N MET A 257 -0.72 -11.73 -21.38
CA MET A 257 -1.57 -10.75 -20.72
C MET A 257 -3.02 -11.21 -20.55
N ASN A 258 -3.55 -11.94 -21.54
CA ASN A 258 -4.95 -12.38 -21.53
C ASN A 258 -5.18 -13.43 -20.46
N ALA A 259 -4.31 -14.43 -20.39
CA ALA A 259 -4.38 -15.46 -19.36
C ALA A 259 -4.00 -14.91 -17.98
N ALA A 260 -2.92 -14.13 -17.89
CA ALA A 260 -2.36 -13.66 -16.63
C ALA A 260 -3.34 -12.80 -15.82
N GLU A 261 -3.91 -11.74 -16.42
CA GLU A 261 -4.71 -10.78 -15.66
C GLU A 261 -5.96 -11.43 -15.06
N ASP A 262 -6.66 -12.24 -15.85
CA ASP A 262 -7.81 -13.01 -15.39
C ASP A 262 -7.45 -13.98 -14.27
N SER A 263 -6.33 -14.69 -14.41
CA SER A 263 -5.90 -15.71 -13.45
C SER A 263 -5.52 -15.10 -12.10
N ILE A 264 -4.80 -13.97 -12.12
CA ILE A 264 -4.40 -13.24 -10.91
C ILE A 264 -5.63 -12.73 -10.15
N VAL A 265 -6.58 -12.09 -10.84
CA VAL A 265 -7.78 -11.57 -10.19
C VAL A 265 -8.64 -12.71 -9.63
N LYS A 266 -8.92 -13.75 -10.43
CA LYS A 266 -9.77 -14.89 -10.01
C LYS A 266 -9.12 -15.75 -8.94
N GLY A 267 -7.80 -15.89 -8.97
CA GLY A 267 -7.04 -16.71 -8.03
C GLY A 267 -6.81 -16.04 -6.67
N THR A 268 -6.93 -14.72 -6.57
CA THR A 268 -6.72 -13.96 -5.32
C THR A 268 -7.64 -14.48 -4.22
N ARG A 269 -7.03 -14.98 -3.13
CA ARG A 269 -7.73 -15.69 -2.04
C ARG A 269 -6.86 -15.82 -0.79
N GLU A 270 -7.46 -16.33 0.28
CA GLU A 270 -6.74 -16.96 1.39
C GLU A 270 -6.15 -18.30 0.92
N VAL A 271 -4.82 -18.41 0.84
CA VAL A 271 -4.13 -19.63 0.37
C VAL A 271 -3.83 -20.56 1.53
N THR A 272 -3.46 -20.00 2.67
CA THR A 272 -3.23 -20.69 3.94
C THR A 272 -4.01 -19.94 5.01
N PRO A 273 -4.61 -20.60 6.01
CA PRO A 273 -5.35 -19.92 7.07
C PRO A 273 -4.60 -18.70 7.63
N GLY A 274 -5.25 -17.53 7.59
CA GLY A 274 -4.68 -16.25 8.03
C GLY A 274 -3.81 -15.53 7.01
N LEU A 275 -3.58 -16.08 5.80
CA LEU A 275 -2.72 -15.49 4.77
C LEU A 275 -3.41 -15.42 3.39
N VAL A 276 -3.77 -14.20 3.01
CA VAL A 276 -4.33 -13.84 1.70
C VAL A 276 -3.23 -13.42 0.75
N PHE A 277 -3.25 -13.91 -0.48
CA PHE A 277 -2.31 -13.50 -1.53
C PHE A 277 -3.00 -12.69 -2.61
N THR A 278 -2.29 -11.69 -3.12
CA THR A 278 -2.76 -10.82 -4.22
C THR A 278 -1.61 -10.36 -5.10
N GLY A 279 -1.96 -9.74 -6.23
CA GLY A 279 -1.01 -9.23 -7.21
C GLY A 279 -0.09 -10.32 -7.74
N MET A 280 1.11 -9.93 -8.15
CA MET A 280 2.04 -10.84 -8.81
C MET A 280 2.69 -11.89 -7.91
N GLU A 281 2.65 -11.72 -6.59
CA GLU A 281 3.13 -12.77 -5.69
C GLU A 281 2.31 -14.06 -5.85
N LEU A 282 1.01 -13.93 -6.14
CA LEU A 282 0.14 -15.06 -6.41
C LEU A 282 0.56 -15.84 -7.68
N ALA A 283 1.19 -15.20 -8.66
CA ALA A 283 1.69 -15.89 -9.84
C ALA A 283 2.81 -16.89 -9.50
N GLU A 284 3.60 -16.60 -8.46
CA GLU A 284 4.63 -17.53 -7.96
C GLU A 284 4.03 -18.70 -7.18
N VAL A 285 2.92 -18.45 -6.46
CA VAL A 285 2.16 -19.49 -5.75
C VAL A 285 1.50 -20.45 -6.74
N ASP A 286 0.67 -19.94 -7.65
CA ASP A 286 -0.19 -20.78 -8.50
C ASP A 286 0.44 -21.11 -9.87
N GLY A 287 1.60 -20.53 -10.19
CA GLY A 287 2.27 -20.72 -11.47
C GLY A 287 1.51 -20.06 -12.63
N PHE A 288 1.00 -18.84 -12.42
CA PHE A 288 0.33 -18.08 -13.46
C PHE A 288 1.32 -17.38 -14.39
N ASN A 289 0.84 -17.05 -15.60
CA ASN A 289 1.57 -16.17 -16.51
C ASN A 289 1.75 -14.78 -15.91
N ARG A 290 2.78 -14.06 -16.37
CA ARG A 290 2.95 -12.63 -16.08
C ARG A 290 2.26 -11.77 -17.14
N MET A 291 1.82 -10.56 -16.77
CA MET A 291 1.21 -9.61 -17.72
C MET A 291 2.17 -8.52 -18.20
N GLY A 292 3.32 -8.31 -17.57
CA GLY A 292 4.23 -7.23 -17.96
C GLY A 292 3.62 -5.83 -17.72
N PRO A 293 3.71 -4.88 -18.66
CA PRO A 293 3.40 -3.47 -18.40
C PRO A 293 1.90 -3.11 -18.53
N THR A 294 1.01 -3.92 -17.96
CA THR A 294 -0.42 -3.61 -17.78
C THR A 294 -0.82 -3.85 -16.33
N PHE A 295 -1.71 -3.01 -15.79
CA PHE A 295 -1.90 -2.87 -14.34
C PHE A 295 -3.33 -3.15 -13.87
N GLY A 296 -4.24 -3.50 -14.79
CA GLY A 296 -5.65 -3.77 -14.46
C GLY A 296 -5.81 -4.86 -13.42
N ALA A 297 -5.08 -5.97 -13.59
CA ALA A 297 -5.06 -7.06 -12.62
C ALA A 297 -4.55 -6.66 -11.25
N MET A 298 -3.57 -5.76 -11.14
CA MET A 298 -3.06 -5.35 -9.83
C MET A 298 -4.11 -4.54 -9.06
N ALA A 299 -4.81 -3.63 -9.74
CA ALA A 299 -5.90 -2.88 -9.13
C ALA A 299 -7.02 -3.83 -8.65
N LEU A 300 -7.54 -4.67 -9.55
CA LEU A 300 -8.71 -5.51 -9.25
C LEU A 300 -8.39 -6.72 -8.36
N SER A 301 -7.17 -7.26 -8.41
CA SER A 301 -6.73 -8.27 -7.41
C SER A 301 -6.63 -7.65 -6.02
N GLY A 302 -6.21 -6.39 -5.89
CA GLY A 302 -6.27 -5.68 -4.61
C GLY A 302 -7.71 -5.58 -4.07
N VAL A 303 -8.68 -5.25 -4.93
CA VAL A 303 -10.11 -5.24 -4.57
C VAL A 303 -10.58 -6.62 -4.12
N LYS A 304 -10.26 -7.68 -4.87
CA LYS A 304 -10.62 -9.07 -4.52
C LYS A 304 -9.94 -9.54 -3.23
N ALA A 305 -8.72 -9.07 -2.96
CA ALA A 305 -7.99 -9.40 -1.75
C ALA A 305 -8.64 -8.77 -0.52
N ALA A 306 -9.09 -7.51 -0.65
CA ALA A 306 -9.89 -6.87 0.39
C ALA A 306 -11.15 -7.68 0.70
N GLU A 307 -11.91 -8.10 -0.32
CA GLU A 307 -13.07 -8.98 -0.14
C GLU A 307 -12.70 -10.29 0.59
N SER A 308 -11.59 -10.92 0.19
CA SER A 308 -11.13 -12.17 0.79
C SER A 308 -10.75 -11.99 2.26
N VAL A 309 -10.04 -10.91 2.60
CA VAL A 309 -9.72 -10.56 3.99
C VAL A 309 -10.99 -10.36 4.81
N LEU A 310 -11.98 -9.61 4.30
CA LEU A 310 -13.23 -9.35 5.02
C LEU A 310 -14.04 -10.63 5.28
N ASN A 311 -14.07 -11.54 4.32
CA ASN A 311 -14.80 -12.80 4.44
C ASN A 311 -14.20 -13.77 5.46
N THR A 312 -12.88 -13.69 5.71
CA THR A 312 -12.20 -14.59 6.65
C THR A 312 -11.93 -13.95 8.01
N PHE A 313 -11.98 -12.62 8.09
CA PHE A 313 -11.56 -11.83 9.24
C PHE A 313 -12.10 -12.32 10.58
N ASP A 314 -13.42 -12.46 10.73
CA ASP A 314 -14.03 -12.80 12.02
C ASP A 314 -13.65 -14.20 12.50
N VAL A 315 -13.50 -15.15 11.55
CA VAL A 315 -13.05 -16.51 11.84
C VAL A 315 -11.60 -16.47 12.36
N ARG A 316 -10.71 -15.77 11.66
CA ARG A 316 -9.29 -15.71 12.04
C ARG A 316 -9.06 -14.93 13.33
N LYS A 317 -9.81 -13.84 13.53
CA LYS A 317 -9.81 -13.07 14.78
C LYS A 317 -10.22 -13.93 15.98
N LYS A 318 -11.27 -14.74 15.83
CA LYS A 318 -11.70 -15.68 16.88
C LYS A 318 -10.62 -16.73 17.16
N GLN A 319 -9.98 -17.28 16.13
CA GLN A 319 -8.89 -18.25 16.27
C GLN A 319 -7.62 -17.68 16.91
N ASN A 320 -7.40 -16.36 16.86
CA ASN A 320 -6.26 -15.67 17.48
C ASN A 320 -6.51 -15.21 18.91
N ALA A 321 -7.78 -15.16 19.35
CA ALA A 321 -8.14 -14.78 20.71
C ALA A 321 -8.13 -15.96 21.70
N ALA A 322 -8.07 -17.20 21.17
CA ALA A 322 -7.95 -18.44 21.93
C ALA A 322 -6.47 -18.80 22.12
#